data_AF-A0A967H2Q3-F1
#
_entry.id   AF-A0A967H2Q3-F1
#
_cell.length_a   1.000
_cell.length_b   1.000
_cell.length_c   1.000
_cell.angle_alpha   90.00
_cell.angle_beta   90.00
_cell.angle_gamma   90.00
#
_symmetry.space_group_name_H-M   'P 1'
#
loop_
_entity.id
_entity.type
_entity.pdbx_description
1 polymer ?
#
loop_
_entity_poly.entity_id
_entity_poly.type
_entity_poly.pdbx_seq_one_letter_code
_entity_poly.pdbx_strand_id
1 'polypeptide(L)' 'LGVSVDEETGIPTHDRTTMETDVPGLYIAGVIAAGHNANKIFIENGREHGGLIVAHLAANPPTA' A
#
# COMPACT_ATOMS: atom_id res chain seq x y z
N LEU A 1 14.00 0.13 -1.24
CA LEU A 1 12.94 -0.02 -2.26
C LEU A 1 12.58 1.32 -2.93
N GLY A 2 13.18 2.45 -2.55
CA GLY A 2 12.98 3.73 -3.28
C GLY A 2 11.67 4.46 -2.98
N VAL A 3 10.80 3.87 -2.17
CA VAL A 3 9.53 4.46 -1.74
C VAL A 3 9.77 5.62 -0.78
N SER A 4 9.15 6.76 -1.06
CA SER A 4 9.16 7.89 -0.13
C SER A 4 8.37 7.55 1.14
N VAL A 5 8.84 8.00 2.31
CA VAL A 5 8.17 7.77 3.59
C VAL A 5 7.97 9.12 4.25
N ASP A 6 6.77 9.34 4.78
CA ASP A 6 6.48 10.51 5.59
C ASP A 6 7.32 10.46 6.88
N GLU A 7 8.17 11.47 7.10
CA GLU A 7 9.17 11.45 8.19
C GLU A 7 8.55 11.51 9.59
N GLU A 8 7.36 12.10 9.73
CA GLU A 8 6.67 12.23 11.02
C GLU A 8 5.90 10.94 11.37
N THR A 9 5.11 10.46 10.42
CA THR A 9 4.18 9.36 10.62
C THR A 9 4.76 7.99 10.28
N GLY A 10 5.86 7.93 9.52
CA GLY A 10 6.47 6.70 9.03
C GLY A 10 5.64 5.97 7.97
N ILE A 11 4.60 6.61 7.43
CA ILE A 11 3.72 6.01 6.43
C ILE A 11 4.41 6.08 5.05
N PRO A 12 4.60 4.94 4.35
CA PRO A 12 5.10 4.98 2.97
C PRO A 12 4.10 5.69 2.07
N THR A 13 4.56 6.50 1.12
CA THR A 13 3.70 7.14 0.12
C THR A 13 3.02 6.09 -0.74
N HIS A 14 1.69 6.13 -0.79
CA HIS A 14 0.88 5.22 -1.59
C HIS A 14 -0.49 5.80 -1.91
N ASP A 15 -1.10 5.32 -3.00
CA ASP A 15 -2.51 5.56 -3.30
C ASP A 15 -3.38 4.66 -2.43
N ARG A 16 -4.35 5.23 -1.71
CA ARG A 16 -5.23 4.48 -0.78
C ARG A 16 -6.26 3.59 -1.47
N THR A 17 -6.49 3.78 -2.77
CA THR A 17 -7.49 3.05 -3.56
C THR A 17 -6.90 1.87 -4.31
N THR A 18 -5.58 1.89 -4.60
CA THR A 18 -4.87 0.81 -5.30
C THR A 18 -3.80 0.15 -4.43
N MET A 19 -3.35 0.85 -3.39
CA MET A 19 -2.20 0.52 -2.55
C MET A 19 -0.84 0.54 -3.27
N GLU A 20 -0.78 1.09 -4.47
CA GLU A 20 0.48 1.30 -5.21
C GLU A 20 1.28 2.43 -4.58
N THR A 21 2.59 2.26 -4.45
CA THR A 21 3.48 3.31 -3.92
C THR A 21 3.84 4.33 -5.01
N ASP A 22 4.64 5.34 -4.66
CA ASP A 22 5.26 6.25 -5.62
C ASP A 22 6.33 5.58 -6.52
N VAL A 23 6.54 4.28 -6.36
CA VAL A 23 7.40 3.45 -7.21
C VAL A 23 6.48 2.54 -8.03
N PRO A 24 6.38 2.75 -9.35
CA PRO A 24 5.46 1.99 -10.19
C PRO A 24 5.68 0.47 -10.09
N GLY A 25 4.58 -0.27 -9.95
CA GLY A 25 4.60 -1.72 -9.80
C GLY A 25 4.95 -2.23 -8.40
N LEU A 26 5.19 -1.34 -7.43
CA LEU A 26 5.42 -1.70 -6.03
C LEU A 26 4.19 -1.34 -5.19
N TYR A 27 3.75 -2.29 -4.36
CA TYR A 27 2.53 -2.17 -3.56
C TYR A 27 2.80 -2.49 -2.11
N ILE A 28 1.95 -1.96 -1.22
CA ILE A 28 2.01 -2.25 0.21
C ILE A 28 0.68 -2.79 0.74
N ALA A 29 0.71 -3.66 1.75
CA ALA A 29 -0.49 -4.22 2.35
C ALA A 29 -0.30 -4.48 3.84
N GLY A 30 -1.42 -4.48 4.58
CA GLY A 30 -1.41 -4.65 6.03
C GLY A 30 -0.78 -3.49 6.81
N VAL A 31 -0.24 -3.82 7.99
CA VAL A 31 0.18 -2.86 9.03
C VAL A 31 1.24 -1.86 8.58
N ILE A 32 2.00 -2.16 7.53
CA ILE A 32 3.02 -1.24 6.99
C ILE A 32 2.41 0.09 6.50
N ALA A 33 1.13 0.08 6.08
CA ALA A 33 0.41 1.28 5.68
C ALA A 33 0.04 2.21 6.86
N ALA A 34 0.22 1.74 8.10
CA ALA A 34 -0.09 2.48 9.32
C ALA A 34 1.09 3.33 9.85
N GLY A 35 2.29 3.11 9.32
CA GLY A 35 3.52 3.77 9.78
C GLY A 35 3.81 3.52 11.27
N HIS A 36 4.25 4.56 11.98
CA HIS A 36 4.57 4.55 13.41
C HIS A 36 3.37 4.24 14.31
N ASN A 37 2.13 4.40 13.83
CA ASN A 37 0.93 4.06 14.59
C ASN A 37 0.32 2.74 14.10
N ALA A 38 0.95 1.64 14.48
CA ALA A 38 0.54 0.28 14.11
C ALA A 38 -0.88 -0.10 14.58
N ASN A 39 -1.49 0.65 15.51
CA ASN A 39 -2.86 0.41 16.01
C ASN A 39 -3.97 0.98 15.10
N LYS A 40 -3.63 1.40 13.87
CA LYS A 40 -4.62 1.87 12.88
C LYS A 40 -5.07 0.78 11.91
N ILE A 41 -4.23 -0.22 11.65
CA ILE A 41 -4.50 -1.32 10.72
C ILE A 41 -4.43 -2.63 11.48
N PHE A 42 -5.52 -3.38 11.45
CA PHE A 42 -5.69 -4.70 12.03
C PHE A 42 -5.90 -5.72 10.90
N ILE A 43 -6.12 -6.98 11.25
CA ILE A 43 -6.37 -8.02 10.24
C ILE A 43 -7.70 -7.76 9.53
N GLU A 44 -8.68 -7.23 10.24
CA GLU A 44 -10.05 -7.01 9.78
C GLU A 44 -10.12 -6.04 8.61
N ASN A 45 -9.36 -4.94 8.67
CA ASN A 45 -9.29 -3.92 7.61
C ASN A 45 -8.06 -4.10 6.69
N GLY A 46 -6.92 -4.54 7.22
CA GLY A 46 -5.69 -4.71 6.45
C GLY A 46 -5.79 -5.81 5.38
N ARG A 47 -6.66 -6.82 5.59
CA ARG A 47 -6.92 -7.87 4.58
C ARG A 47 -7.57 -7.34 3.31
N GLU A 48 -8.24 -6.19 3.36
CA GLU A 48 -8.92 -5.59 2.21
C GLU A 48 -7.92 -5.01 1.20
N HIS A 49 -6.70 -4.64 1.64
CA HIS A 49 -5.64 -4.09 0.78
C HIS A 49 -5.29 -5.03 -0.37
N GLY A 50 -5.29 -6.35 -0.14
CA GLY A 50 -5.02 -7.33 -1.19
C GLY A 50 -6.05 -7.29 -2.32
N GLY A 51 -7.32 -7.04 -2.00
CA GLY A 51 -8.38 -6.88 -3.00
C GLY A 51 -8.15 -5.66 -3.90
N LEU A 52 -7.73 -4.54 -3.31
CA LEU A 52 -7.41 -3.31 -4.04
C LEU A 52 -6.23 -3.50 -5.01
N ILE A 53 -5.16 -4.17 -4.55
CA ILE A 53 -3.98 -4.46 -5.36
C ILE A 53 -4.34 -5.34 -6.55
N VAL A 54 -5.08 -6.44 -6.30
CA VAL A 54 -5.50 -7.36 -7.38
C VAL A 54 -6.41 -6.65 -8.38
N ALA A 55 -7.35 -5.82 -7.92
CA ALA A 55 -8.20 -5.04 -8.80
C ALA A 55 -7.40 -4.07 -9.68
N HIS A 56 -6.40 -3.39 -9.12
CA HIS A 56 -5.53 -2.50 -9.87
C HIS A 56 -4.70 -3.25 -10.92
N LEU A 57 -4.05 -4.36 -10.54
CA LEU A 57 -3.25 -5.17 -11.46
C LEU A 57 -4.08 -5.82 -12.56
N ALA A 58 -5.33 -6.19 -12.27
CA ALA A 58 -6.24 -6.75 -13.28
C ALA A 58 -6.66 -5.69 -14.32
N ALA A 59 -6.83 -4.43 -13.89
CA ALA A 59 -7.13 -3.31 -14.79
C ALA A 59 -5.90 -2.82 -15.56
N ASN A 60 -4.71 -2.90 -14.93
CA ASN A 60 -3.42 -2.45 -15.46
C ASN A 60 -2.40 -3.59 -15.39
N PRO A 61 -2.54 -4.63 -16.24
CA PRO A 61 -1.61 -5.75 -16.22
C PRO A 61 -0.19 -5.25 -16.50
N PRO A 62 0.82 -5.72 -15.74
CA PRO A 62 2.20 -5.31 -15.99
C PRO A 62 2.58 -5.69 -17.42
N THR A 63 3.10 -4.72 -18.16
CA THR A 63 3.63 -4.97 -19.51
C THR A 63 4.80 -5.94 -19.37
N ALA A 64 4.68 -7.13 -19.96
CA ALA A 64 5.71 -8.17 -19.97
C ALA A 64 6.96 -7.73 -20.75
#